data_AF-A0A847FQC3-F1
#
_entry.id   AF-A0A847FQC3-F1
#
_cell.length_a   1.000
_cell.length_b   1.000
_cell.length_c   1.000
_cell.angle_alpha   90.00
_cell.angle_beta   90.00
_cell.angle_gamma   90.00
#
_symmetry.space_group_name_H-M   'P 1'
#
loop_
_entity.id
_entity.type
_entity.pdbx_description
1 polymer ?
#
loop_
_entity_poly.entity_id
_entity_poly.type
_entity_poly.pdbx_seq_one_letter_code
_entity_poly.pdbx_strand_id
1 'polypeptide(L)'
;MTERMPEGMTEESGATPDPRQIQELRERLVRGGLRALVVIVPAVAAAGSYYDYSRGILWTIPSYWAAYLVILAVAYWRRVPYVVRAGLLVSIVYMLGLLDLVGDGRGGSGRLFLLLLPLMGGMLFGLETAIGMLVLSMATMMGMGWLHIAGVLVAPPILSTSLSGWLSNTLILLCLGTFIVVAQNHLLRPLVAALDRSYRLSRQVQEERDRLEDEVAARTADLARRSTQLEMAATLARDAAQLQDLHELLNETVRLVSARFGFYHAGIFMVDERRGYAELAAASSPGGQRMLERRHRLVLGQGLVVSVAAGGEQRIALDVGKDPAFFDNPDLPETRSEAALPLRARGQIIGVLDVQSQEPAAFHEEDLVVLQLLADQIAVAINNASLFRQVRERLDAERRAFAQLTRETWQQVLQAQPGLGQRYDPDDVLPDPDCWPDELKEAALEARMVARGGENGQALSVPLRVRDQVVGVLDAHKAAGAGAWSDEEMALLQNLVDQLGVALESARLYQDTQRLAARERLIGEVTGRIRQTLDVDTVLRSAAREMRQVLDLAEVELRIRGGAEPGGESRAGMPETPEPDEPAPSAPEDDGDDDLEPVGGVTGQGGGAPEPMRGPR
;
A
#
# COMPACT_ATOMS: atom_id res chain seq x y z
N MET A 1 -18.89 16.65 16.57
CA MET A 1 -19.32 18.07 16.55
C MET A 1 -20.47 18.18 15.56
N THR A 2 -21.43 19.08 15.79
CA THR A 2 -22.78 19.02 15.21
C THR A 2 -22.85 19.14 13.68
N GLU A 3 -23.80 18.43 13.08
CA GLU A 3 -24.15 18.55 11.66
C GLU A 3 -24.51 20.00 11.27
N ARG A 4 -24.16 20.37 10.04
CA ARG A 4 -24.84 21.43 9.28
C ARG A 4 -25.16 20.89 7.90
N MET A 5 -26.38 20.42 7.71
CA MET A 5 -26.97 20.33 6.37
C MET A 5 -27.21 21.75 5.84
N PRO A 6 -26.97 22.02 4.55
CA PRO A 6 -27.39 23.27 3.94
C PRO A 6 -28.90 23.22 3.64
N GLU A 7 -29.68 23.98 4.41
CA GLU A 7 -31.06 24.32 4.04
C GLU A 7 -31.04 25.16 2.76
N GLY A 8 -31.73 24.71 1.70
CA GLY A 8 -31.64 25.35 0.39
C GLY A 8 -32.57 24.83 -0.70
N MET A 9 -33.63 24.08 -0.35
CA MET A 9 -34.69 23.71 -1.29
C MET A 9 -35.91 24.63 -1.11
N THR A 10 -35.80 25.87 -1.61
CA THR A 10 -36.93 26.79 -1.75
C THR A 10 -37.34 26.91 -3.21
N GLU A 11 -38.50 26.33 -3.51
CA GLU A 11 -39.40 26.67 -4.63
C GLU A 11 -38.82 26.59 -6.06
N GLU A 12 -39.16 25.51 -6.77
CA GLU A 12 -39.21 25.53 -8.25
C GLU A 12 -40.22 26.58 -8.74
N SER A 13 -39.78 27.83 -8.88
CA SER A 13 -40.52 28.83 -9.63
C SER A 13 -40.66 28.33 -11.08
N GLY A 14 -41.89 28.21 -11.55
CA GLY A 14 -42.25 27.67 -12.87
C GLY A 14 -41.73 28.53 -14.01
N ALA A 15 -40.44 28.40 -14.32
CA ALA A 15 -39.73 29.16 -15.33
C ALA A 15 -40.35 28.95 -16.71
N THR A 16 -41.12 29.94 -17.16
CA THR A 16 -41.69 30.03 -18.51
C THR A 16 -40.59 29.84 -19.56
N PRO A 17 -40.82 29.06 -20.64
CA PRO A 17 -39.79 28.82 -21.66
C PRO A 17 -39.22 30.10 -22.25
N ASP A 18 -37.91 30.11 -22.56
CA ASP A 18 -37.25 31.27 -23.15
C ASP A 18 -37.95 31.70 -24.46
N PRO A 19 -38.51 32.94 -24.52
CA PRO A 19 -39.18 33.45 -25.71
C PRO A 19 -38.31 33.39 -26.98
N ARG A 20 -36.98 33.46 -26.85
CA ARG A 20 -36.03 33.44 -27.98
C ARG A 20 -36.01 32.10 -28.70
N GLN A 21 -36.01 30.98 -27.97
CA GLN A 21 -36.02 29.63 -28.56
C GLN A 21 -37.29 29.39 -29.40
N ILE A 22 -38.45 29.83 -28.89
CA ILE A 22 -39.73 29.75 -29.60
C ILE A 22 -39.70 30.59 -30.88
N GLN A 23 -39.11 31.78 -30.84
CA GLN A 23 -38.97 32.66 -32.00
C GLN A 23 -38.03 32.06 -33.07
N GLU A 24 -36.93 31.41 -32.69
CA GLU A 24 -36.05 30.70 -33.63
C GLU A 24 -36.75 29.55 -34.34
N LEU A 25 -37.47 28.69 -33.61
CA LEU A 25 -38.21 27.57 -34.18
C LEU A 25 -39.25 28.07 -35.20
N ARG A 26 -39.99 29.12 -34.84
CA ARG A 26 -40.94 29.81 -35.72
C ARG A 26 -40.28 30.34 -36.99
N GLU A 27 -39.11 30.97 -36.89
CA GLU A 27 -38.40 31.46 -38.08
C GLU A 27 -37.84 30.32 -38.96
N ARG A 28 -37.42 29.19 -38.38
CA ARG A 28 -37.04 28.00 -39.15
C ARG A 28 -38.25 27.44 -39.92
N LEU A 29 -39.41 27.34 -39.27
CA LEU A 29 -40.65 26.87 -39.89
C LEU A 29 -41.10 27.76 -41.05
N VAL A 30 -41.09 29.09 -40.89
CA VAL A 30 -41.45 30.02 -41.98
C VAL A 30 -40.48 29.95 -43.15
N ARG A 31 -39.17 29.86 -42.88
CA ARG A 31 -38.17 29.67 -43.95
C ARG A 31 -38.33 28.34 -44.68
N GLY A 32 -38.65 27.26 -43.96
CA GLY A 32 -38.94 25.95 -44.55
C GLY A 32 -40.19 25.99 -45.42
N GLY A 33 -41.30 26.53 -44.90
CA GLY A 33 -42.57 26.67 -45.62
C GLY A 33 -42.45 27.52 -46.89
N LEU A 34 -41.80 28.68 -46.81
CA LEU A 34 -41.58 29.54 -47.99
C LEU A 34 -40.70 28.85 -49.05
N ARG A 35 -39.67 28.09 -48.65
CA ARG A 35 -38.84 27.30 -49.59
C ARG A 35 -39.62 26.17 -50.26
N ALA A 36 -40.46 25.45 -49.50
CA ALA A 36 -41.34 24.43 -50.07
C ALA A 36 -42.34 25.05 -51.07
N LEU A 37 -42.88 26.22 -50.74
CA LEU A 37 -43.82 26.96 -51.60
C LEU A 37 -43.15 27.48 -52.88
N VAL A 38 -41.86 27.86 -52.83
CA VAL A 38 -41.04 28.16 -54.03
C VAL A 38 -40.86 26.95 -54.94
N VAL A 39 -40.84 25.71 -54.41
CA VAL A 39 -40.76 24.49 -55.23
C VAL A 39 -42.12 24.12 -55.83
N ILE A 40 -43.22 24.28 -55.08
CA ILE A 40 -44.55 23.85 -55.49
C ILE A 40 -45.23 24.84 -56.44
N VAL A 41 -45.12 26.15 -56.18
CA VAL A 41 -45.88 27.16 -56.95
C VAL A 41 -45.54 27.23 -58.44
N PRO A 42 -44.28 27.03 -58.92
CA PRO A 42 -43.99 26.96 -60.35
C PRO A 42 -44.80 25.90 -61.10
N ALA A 43 -44.99 24.72 -60.50
CA ALA A 43 -45.77 23.64 -61.10
C ALA A 43 -47.26 24.02 -61.17
N VAL A 44 -47.80 24.63 -60.11
CA VAL A 44 -49.19 25.13 -60.07
C VAL A 44 -49.39 26.27 -61.08
N ALA A 45 -48.46 27.22 -61.14
CA ALA A 45 -48.48 28.34 -62.08
C ALA A 45 -48.39 27.86 -63.54
N ALA A 46 -47.55 26.87 -63.84
CA ALA A 46 -47.46 26.25 -65.16
C ALA A 46 -48.76 25.52 -65.55
N ALA A 47 -49.34 24.74 -64.64
CA ALA A 47 -50.61 24.04 -64.86
C ALA A 47 -51.77 25.03 -65.09
N GLY A 48 -51.89 26.07 -64.27
CA GLY A 48 -52.88 27.14 -64.44
C GLY A 48 -52.68 27.92 -65.75
N SER A 49 -51.43 28.24 -66.09
CA SER A 49 -51.09 28.89 -67.37
C SER A 49 -51.49 28.04 -68.58
N TYR A 50 -51.27 26.73 -68.53
CA TYR A 50 -51.67 25.79 -69.59
C TYR A 50 -53.19 25.68 -69.72
N TYR A 51 -53.89 25.61 -68.58
CA TYR A 51 -55.35 25.55 -68.53
C TYR A 51 -56.00 26.80 -69.14
N ASP A 52 -55.54 27.99 -68.73
CA ASP A 52 -56.07 29.27 -69.25
C ASP A 52 -55.68 29.49 -70.72
N TYR A 53 -54.47 29.11 -71.13
CA TYR A 53 -54.05 29.10 -72.53
C TYR A 53 -54.96 28.22 -73.40
N SER A 54 -55.34 27.02 -72.92
CA SER A 54 -56.25 26.11 -73.63
C SER A 54 -57.66 26.67 -73.81
N ARG A 55 -58.05 27.67 -73.00
CA ARG A 55 -59.32 28.40 -73.06
C ARG A 55 -59.22 29.75 -73.80
N GLY A 56 -58.05 30.10 -74.34
CA GLY A 56 -57.78 31.38 -75.00
C GLY A 56 -57.65 32.57 -74.04
N ILE A 57 -57.53 32.34 -72.73
CA ILE A 57 -57.43 33.37 -71.70
C ILE A 57 -55.95 33.67 -71.46
N LEU A 58 -55.37 34.56 -72.28
CA LEU A 58 -53.93 34.85 -72.23
C LEU A 58 -53.51 35.87 -71.15
N TRP A 59 -54.45 36.70 -70.67
CA TRP A 59 -54.14 37.85 -69.80
C TRP A 59 -53.93 37.48 -68.33
N THR A 60 -54.36 36.29 -67.90
CA THR A 60 -54.15 35.77 -66.54
C THR A 60 -52.75 35.19 -66.33
N ILE A 61 -52.12 34.66 -67.39
CA ILE A 61 -50.80 34.00 -67.36
C ILE A 61 -49.72 34.85 -66.66
N PRO A 62 -49.54 36.16 -66.96
CA PRO A 62 -48.56 36.99 -66.27
C PRO A 62 -48.80 37.12 -64.76
N SER A 63 -50.05 37.02 -64.29
CA SER A 63 -50.38 37.18 -62.86
C SER A 63 -49.90 36.01 -62.00
N TYR A 64 -49.96 34.78 -62.51
CA TYR A 64 -49.46 33.60 -61.81
C TYR A 64 -47.94 33.69 -61.58
N TRP A 65 -47.20 34.10 -62.62
CA TRP A 65 -45.75 34.26 -62.55
C TRP A 65 -45.33 35.48 -61.74
N ALA A 66 -46.10 36.58 -61.76
CA ALA A 66 -45.89 37.72 -60.88
C ALA A 66 -46.07 37.35 -59.40
N ALA A 67 -47.12 36.59 -59.06
CA ALA A 67 -47.33 36.09 -57.70
C ALA A 67 -46.18 35.18 -57.24
N TYR A 68 -45.69 34.29 -58.11
CA TYR A 68 -44.51 33.47 -57.85
C TYR A 68 -43.25 34.31 -57.59
N LEU A 69 -43.00 35.39 -58.36
CA LEU A 69 -41.86 36.28 -58.13
C LEU A 69 -41.93 37.01 -56.79
N VAL A 70 -43.12 37.40 -56.33
CA VAL A 70 -43.31 38.00 -54.98
C VAL A 70 -42.98 36.99 -53.87
N ILE A 71 -43.44 35.73 -54.01
CA ILE A 71 -43.10 34.63 -53.10
C ILE A 71 -41.58 34.39 -53.09
N LEU A 72 -40.96 34.28 -54.27
CA LEU A 72 -39.53 34.02 -54.43
C LEU A 72 -38.68 35.14 -53.79
N ALA A 73 -39.05 36.40 -54.01
CA ALA A 73 -38.42 37.54 -53.36
C ALA A 73 -38.53 37.44 -51.84
N VAL A 74 -39.73 37.26 -51.29
CA VAL A 74 -39.94 37.21 -49.82
C VAL A 74 -39.30 35.97 -49.18
N ALA A 75 -39.14 34.87 -49.91
CA ALA A 75 -38.47 33.65 -49.44
C ALA A 75 -36.95 33.80 -49.27
N TYR A 76 -36.27 34.53 -50.16
CA TYR A 76 -34.80 34.63 -50.20
C TYR A 76 -34.23 35.99 -49.78
N TRP A 77 -35.03 37.06 -49.75
CA TRP A 77 -34.54 38.40 -49.44
C TRP A 77 -34.27 38.57 -47.93
N ARG A 78 -33.00 38.42 -47.56
CA ARG A 78 -32.49 38.37 -46.17
C ARG A 78 -32.92 39.54 -45.24
N ARG A 79 -33.33 40.69 -45.79
CA ARG A 79 -33.80 41.86 -45.01
C ARG A 79 -35.30 41.84 -44.64
N VAL A 80 -36.10 40.90 -45.14
CA VAL A 80 -37.56 40.92 -44.88
C VAL A 80 -37.86 40.44 -43.44
N PRO A 81 -38.59 41.24 -42.63
CA PRO A 81 -38.92 40.87 -41.26
C PRO A 81 -39.70 39.56 -41.15
N TYR A 82 -39.54 38.85 -40.02
CA TYR A 82 -40.25 37.60 -39.73
C TYR A 82 -41.78 37.74 -39.93
N VAL A 83 -42.38 38.79 -39.37
CA VAL A 83 -43.82 39.05 -39.41
C VAL A 83 -44.34 39.18 -40.84
N VAL A 84 -43.56 39.78 -41.74
CA VAL A 84 -43.93 39.94 -43.17
C VAL A 84 -43.85 38.60 -43.90
N ARG A 85 -42.79 37.82 -43.67
CA ARG A 85 -42.63 36.46 -44.24
C ARG A 85 -43.74 35.51 -43.78
N ALA A 86 -44.03 35.49 -42.48
CA ALA A 86 -45.10 34.69 -41.89
C ALA A 86 -46.49 35.17 -42.35
N GLY A 87 -46.69 36.49 -42.41
CA GLY A 87 -47.94 37.12 -42.83
C GLY A 87 -48.28 36.82 -44.28
N LEU A 88 -47.31 36.93 -45.20
CA LEU A 88 -47.50 36.55 -46.61
C LEU A 88 -47.98 35.10 -46.75
N LEU A 89 -47.35 34.18 -46.02
CA LEU A 89 -47.66 32.75 -46.08
C LEU A 89 -49.10 32.45 -45.60
N VAL A 90 -49.57 33.13 -44.53
CA VAL A 90 -50.97 33.03 -44.07
C VAL A 90 -51.93 33.71 -45.06
N SER A 91 -51.58 34.90 -45.57
CA SER A 91 -52.40 35.64 -46.54
C SER A 91 -52.61 34.90 -47.85
N ILE A 92 -51.61 34.15 -48.35
CA ILE A 92 -51.76 33.30 -49.54
C ILE A 92 -52.83 32.24 -49.30
N VAL A 93 -52.79 31.56 -48.15
CA VAL A 93 -53.79 30.53 -47.79
C VAL A 93 -55.18 31.15 -47.61
N TYR A 94 -55.27 32.33 -46.99
CA TYR A 94 -56.54 33.05 -46.86
C TYR A 94 -57.11 33.45 -48.23
N MET A 95 -56.29 33.99 -49.13
CA MET A 95 -56.72 34.41 -50.47
C MET A 95 -57.15 33.22 -51.34
N LEU A 96 -56.45 32.08 -51.27
CA LEU A 96 -56.88 30.85 -51.94
C LEU A 96 -58.23 30.36 -51.39
N GLY A 97 -58.39 30.38 -50.07
CA GLY A 97 -59.65 30.03 -49.41
C GLY A 97 -60.81 30.93 -49.80
N LEU A 98 -60.56 32.24 -49.88
CA LEU A 98 -61.55 33.24 -50.29
C LEU A 98 -61.92 33.10 -51.77
N LEU A 99 -60.96 32.90 -52.66
CA LEU A 99 -61.18 32.79 -54.11
C LEU A 99 -62.04 31.56 -54.46
N ASP A 100 -61.72 30.40 -53.88
CA ASP A 100 -62.52 29.18 -54.02
C ASP A 100 -63.95 29.40 -53.47
N LEU A 101 -64.08 30.06 -52.31
CA LEU A 101 -65.38 30.39 -51.71
C LEU A 101 -66.20 31.44 -52.50
N VAL A 102 -65.55 32.25 -53.35
CA VAL A 102 -66.24 33.11 -54.34
C VAL A 102 -66.76 32.28 -55.51
N GLY A 103 -65.92 31.42 -56.10
CA GLY A 103 -66.24 30.67 -57.32
C GLY A 103 -67.14 29.46 -57.11
N ASP A 104 -66.71 28.51 -56.27
CA ASP A 104 -67.39 27.24 -56.02
C ASP A 104 -68.34 27.31 -54.81
N GLY A 105 -68.31 28.42 -54.07
CA GLY A 105 -69.15 28.65 -52.91
C GLY A 105 -68.95 27.59 -51.83
N ARG A 106 -70.03 27.23 -51.14
CA ARG A 106 -70.01 26.26 -50.02
C ARG A 106 -69.52 24.86 -50.42
N GLY A 107 -69.62 24.50 -51.71
CA GLY A 107 -69.23 23.18 -52.23
C GLY A 107 -67.72 22.98 -52.39
N GLY A 108 -66.97 24.08 -52.52
CA GLY A 108 -65.55 24.08 -52.83
C GLY A 108 -64.63 23.69 -51.67
N SER A 109 -63.32 23.83 -51.93
CA SER A 109 -62.24 23.53 -50.99
C SER A 109 -61.91 24.67 -50.03
N GLY A 110 -62.50 25.86 -50.22
CA GLY A 110 -62.20 27.11 -49.50
C GLY A 110 -62.28 26.98 -47.98
N ARG A 111 -63.23 26.17 -47.50
CA ARG A 111 -63.37 25.81 -46.07
C ARG A 111 -62.16 25.10 -45.47
N LEU A 112 -61.42 24.32 -46.25
CA LEU A 112 -60.19 23.63 -45.82
C LEU A 112 -59.05 24.65 -45.63
N PHE A 113 -58.93 25.62 -46.54
CA PHE A 113 -57.97 26.70 -46.41
C PHE A 113 -58.29 27.62 -45.22
N LEU A 114 -59.57 27.95 -44.98
CA LEU A 114 -59.99 28.69 -43.78
C LEU A 114 -59.73 27.90 -42.47
N LEU A 115 -59.75 26.56 -42.51
CA LEU A 115 -59.40 25.71 -41.36
C LEU A 115 -57.88 25.69 -41.08
N LEU A 116 -57.03 25.95 -42.09
CA LEU A 116 -55.58 26.03 -41.91
C LEU A 116 -55.14 27.33 -41.21
N LEU A 117 -55.95 28.40 -41.24
CA LEU A 117 -55.56 29.70 -40.68
C LEU A 117 -55.39 29.69 -39.15
N PRO A 118 -56.27 29.07 -38.33
CA PRO A 118 -56.01 28.90 -36.89
C PRO A 118 -54.72 28.12 -36.61
N LEU A 119 -54.48 27.02 -37.35
CA LEU A 119 -53.27 26.20 -37.20
C LEU A 119 -51.99 27.00 -37.49
N MET A 120 -51.96 27.71 -38.63
CA MET A 120 -50.83 28.52 -39.06
C MET A 120 -50.65 29.76 -38.18
N GLY A 121 -51.74 30.44 -37.81
CA GLY A 121 -51.74 31.55 -36.86
C GLY A 121 -51.15 31.15 -35.51
N GLY A 122 -51.59 30.02 -34.96
CA GLY A 122 -51.07 29.46 -33.72
C GLY A 122 -49.59 29.07 -33.79
N MET A 123 -49.17 28.50 -34.92
CA MET A 123 -47.82 27.96 -35.07
C MET A 123 -46.79 29.07 -35.27
N LEU A 124 -47.17 30.12 -36.02
CA LEU A 124 -46.28 31.20 -36.41
C LEU A 124 -46.33 32.39 -35.44
N PHE A 125 -47.51 32.78 -34.99
CA PHE A 125 -47.70 34.01 -34.22
C PHE A 125 -48.09 33.74 -32.76
N GLY A 126 -48.88 32.69 -32.49
CA GLY A 126 -49.20 32.22 -31.14
C GLY A 126 -50.71 32.08 -30.88
N LEU A 127 -51.07 31.78 -29.63
CA LEU A 127 -52.44 31.37 -29.29
C LEU A 127 -53.48 32.46 -29.60
N GLU A 128 -53.19 33.71 -29.26
CA GLU A 128 -54.09 34.86 -29.48
C GLU A 128 -54.40 35.06 -30.97
N THR A 129 -53.40 34.88 -31.83
CA THR A 129 -53.53 34.96 -33.28
C THR A 129 -54.15 33.70 -33.88
N ALA A 130 -54.02 32.52 -33.25
CA ALA A 130 -54.80 31.33 -33.61
C ALA A 130 -56.31 31.57 -33.42
N ILE A 131 -56.69 32.16 -32.27
CA ILE A 131 -58.06 32.52 -31.94
C ILE A 131 -58.57 33.62 -32.87
N GLY A 132 -57.77 34.67 -33.12
CA GLY A 132 -58.10 35.72 -34.08
C GLY A 132 -58.33 35.20 -35.50
N MET A 133 -57.49 34.26 -35.97
CA MET A 133 -57.67 33.60 -37.26
C MET A 133 -58.91 32.70 -37.30
N LEU A 134 -59.30 32.06 -36.20
CA LEU A 134 -60.54 31.29 -36.12
C LEU A 134 -61.77 32.19 -36.24
N VAL A 135 -61.79 33.32 -35.52
CA VAL A 135 -62.85 34.33 -35.61
C VAL A 135 -62.92 34.90 -37.03
N LEU A 136 -61.78 35.20 -37.65
CA LEU A 136 -61.71 35.66 -39.05
C LEU A 136 -62.29 34.60 -40.00
N SER A 137 -61.87 33.34 -39.91
CA SER A 137 -62.40 32.25 -40.74
C SER A 137 -63.91 32.06 -40.60
N MET A 138 -64.46 32.18 -39.38
CA MET A 138 -65.91 32.14 -39.15
C MET A 138 -66.63 33.35 -39.75
N ALA A 139 -66.08 34.56 -39.58
CA ALA A 139 -66.62 35.78 -40.15
C ALA A 139 -66.62 35.75 -41.68
N THR A 140 -65.54 35.29 -42.31
CA THR A 140 -65.44 35.10 -43.76
C THR A 140 -66.43 34.05 -44.26
N MET A 141 -66.57 32.91 -43.56
CA MET A 141 -67.58 31.90 -43.91
C MET A 141 -69.01 32.46 -43.87
N MET A 142 -69.36 33.18 -42.79
CA MET A 142 -70.71 33.69 -42.60
C MET A 142 -71.02 34.89 -43.52
N GLY A 143 -70.03 35.77 -43.76
CA GLY A 143 -70.14 36.86 -44.73
C GLY A 143 -70.32 36.36 -46.15
N MET A 144 -69.50 35.39 -46.59
CA MET A 144 -69.64 34.78 -47.92
C MET A 144 -70.98 34.07 -48.09
N GLY A 145 -71.48 33.40 -47.05
CA GLY A 145 -72.84 32.86 -47.04
C GLY A 145 -73.91 33.92 -47.23
N TRP A 146 -73.79 35.07 -46.58
CA TRP A 146 -74.70 36.21 -46.79
C TRP A 146 -74.61 36.77 -48.22
N LEU A 147 -73.42 36.94 -48.80
CA LEU A 147 -73.26 37.42 -50.18
C LEU A 147 -73.90 36.48 -51.22
N HIS A 148 -73.74 35.16 -51.06
CA HIS A 148 -74.35 34.16 -51.94
C HIS A 148 -75.88 34.07 -51.76
N ILE A 149 -76.39 34.18 -50.53
CA ILE A 149 -77.85 34.19 -50.25
C ILE A 149 -78.51 35.47 -50.77
N ALA A 150 -77.82 36.62 -50.68
CA ALA A 150 -78.30 37.89 -51.21
C ALA A 150 -78.24 37.99 -52.74
N GLY A 151 -77.72 36.99 -53.44
CA GLY A 151 -77.57 36.98 -54.90
C GLY A 151 -76.49 37.94 -55.44
N VAL A 152 -75.62 38.46 -54.58
CA VAL A 152 -74.50 39.34 -54.96
C VAL A 152 -73.40 38.54 -55.65
N LEU A 153 -73.22 37.28 -55.27
CA LEU A 153 -72.34 36.32 -55.92
C LEU A 153 -73.18 35.23 -56.60
N VAL A 154 -72.83 34.89 -57.84
CA VAL A 154 -73.51 33.86 -58.64
C VAL A 154 -72.75 32.55 -58.53
N ALA A 155 -73.15 31.67 -57.60
CA ALA A 155 -72.57 30.34 -57.44
C ALA A 155 -73.35 29.24 -58.17
N PRO A 156 -72.70 28.10 -58.51
CA PRO A 156 -73.38 26.93 -59.07
C PRO A 156 -74.52 26.43 -58.14
N PRO A 157 -75.70 26.10 -58.68
CA PRO A 157 -76.97 26.11 -57.93
C PRO A 157 -77.20 24.96 -56.94
N ILE A 158 -76.31 23.96 -56.87
CA ILE A 158 -76.60 22.67 -56.22
C ILE A 158 -76.34 22.69 -54.70
N LEU A 159 -75.45 23.56 -54.21
CA LEU A 159 -74.93 23.48 -52.82
C LEU A 159 -74.81 24.83 -52.07
N SER A 160 -74.92 25.97 -52.76
CA SER A 160 -74.38 27.27 -52.31
C SER A 160 -75.40 28.25 -51.70
N THR A 161 -76.70 28.05 -51.87
CA THR A 161 -77.74 29.04 -51.53
C THR A 161 -78.48 28.79 -50.21
N SER A 162 -78.23 27.66 -49.51
CA SER A 162 -78.98 27.30 -48.30
C SER A 162 -78.33 27.84 -47.01
N LEU A 163 -79.09 28.66 -46.27
CA LEU A 163 -78.66 29.24 -44.98
C LEU A 163 -78.21 28.16 -43.96
N SER A 164 -78.96 27.05 -43.87
CA SER A 164 -78.62 25.92 -43.00
C SER A 164 -77.29 25.25 -43.36
N GLY A 165 -76.95 25.21 -44.66
CA GLY A 165 -75.66 24.68 -45.12
C GLY A 165 -74.49 25.55 -44.68
N TRP A 166 -74.61 26.87 -44.81
CA TRP A 166 -73.58 27.82 -44.36
C TRP A 166 -73.43 27.82 -42.84
N LEU A 167 -74.53 27.84 -42.09
CA LEU A 167 -74.50 27.71 -40.62
C LEU A 167 -73.83 26.41 -40.17
N SER A 168 -74.14 25.28 -40.81
CA SER A 168 -73.52 23.99 -40.53
C SER A 168 -72.01 24.00 -40.81
N ASN A 169 -71.58 24.52 -41.96
CA ASN A 169 -70.15 24.66 -42.28
C ASN A 169 -69.41 25.60 -41.29
N THR A 170 -70.03 26.70 -40.87
CA THR A 170 -69.46 27.62 -39.87
C THR A 170 -69.34 26.95 -38.50
N LEU A 171 -70.34 26.15 -38.09
CA LEU A 171 -70.30 25.39 -36.84
C LEU A 171 -69.22 24.29 -36.88
N ILE A 172 -69.09 23.56 -37.99
CA ILE A 172 -68.02 22.58 -38.20
C ILE A 172 -66.64 23.27 -38.13
N LEU A 173 -66.49 24.44 -38.74
CA LEU A 173 -65.25 25.22 -38.70
C LEU A 173 -64.94 25.73 -37.29
N LEU A 174 -65.95 26.17 -36.53
CA LEU A 174 -65.80 26.52 -35.12
C LEU A 174 -65.34 25.29 -34.30
N CYS A 175 -66.04 24.16 -34.38
CA CYS A 175 -65.71 22.97 -33.59
C CYS A 175 -64.29 22.44 -33.91
N LEU A 176 -63.98 22.24 -35.20
CA LEU A 176 -62.70 21.69 -35.62
C LEU A 176 -61.56 22.71 -35.46
N GLY A 177 -61.82 24.00 -35.66
CA GLY A 177 -60.89 25.09 -35.39
C GLY A 177 -60.58 25.26 -33.90
N THR A 178 -61.59 25.19 -33.02
CA THR A 178 -61.38 25.17 -31.56
C THR A 178 -60.60 23.93 -31.13
N PHE A 179 -60.91 22.75 -31.69
CA PHE A 179 -60.11 21.54 -31.45
C PHE A 179 -58.64 21.74 -31.86
N ILE A 180 -58.38 22.31 -33.03
CA ILE A 180 -57.02 22.66 -33.48
C ILE A 180 -56.33 23.59 -32.48
N VAL A 181 -56.97 24.70 -32.10
CA VAL A 181 -56.40 25.70 -31.17
C VAL A 181 -56.09 25.09 -29.80
N VAL A 182 -57.00 24.27 -29.25
CA VAL A 182 -56.84 23.60 -27.96
C VAL A 182 -55.76 22.52 -28.02
N ALA A 183 -55.79 21.65 -29.03
CA ALA A 183 -54.78 20.60 -29.21
C ALA A 183 -53.39 21.21 -29.43
N GLN A 184 -53.28 22.29 -30.21
CA GLN A 184 -52.04 23.02 -30.44
C GLN A 184 -51.49 23.63 -29.14
N ASN A 185 -52.36 24.21 -28.31
CA ASN A 185 -51.97 24.75 -27.00
C ASN A 185 -51.48 23.65 -26.03
N HIS A 186 -52.17 22.49 -26.00
CA HIS A 186 -51.83 21.37 -25.14
C HIS A 186 -50.61 20.56 -25.61
N LEU A 187 -50.31 20.50 -26.90
CA LEU A 187 -49.19 19.73 -27.42
C LEU A 187 -47.87 20.53 -27.45
N LEU A 188 -47.89 21.80 -27.89
CA LEU A 188 -46.65 22.56 -28.01
C LEU A 188 -46.11 23.07 -26.67
N ARG A 189 -46.97 23.49 -25.71
CA ARG A 189 -46.47 24.02 -24.43
C ARG A 189 -45.65 22.99 -23.62
N PRO A 190 -46.12 21.75 -23.40
CA PRO A 190 -45.36 20.77 -22.63
C PRO A 190 -44.12 20.28 -23.38
N LEU A 191 -44.19 20.14 -24.72
CA LEU A 191 -43.06 19.71 -25.52
C LEU A 191 -41.89 20.70 -25.45
N VAL A 192 -42.17 22.00 -25.57
CA VAL A 192 -41.15 23.06 -25.40
C VAL A 192 -40.62 23.08 -23.97
N ALA A 193 -41.47 22.94 -22.95
CA ALA A 193 -41.03 22.88 -21.55
C ALA A 193 -40.16 21.64 -21.23
N ALA A 194 -40.46 20.49 -21.83
CA ALA A 194 -39.68 19.26 -21.68
C ALA A 194 -38.32 19.34 -22.39
N LEU A 195 -38.28 19.95 -23.58
CA LEU A 195 -37.04 20.24 -24.30
C LEU A 195 -36.12 21.18 -23.49
N ASP A 196 -36.67 22.26 -22.93
CA ASP A 196 -35.88 23.20 -22.13
C ASP A 196 -35.40 22.55 -20.81
N ARG A 197 -36.24 21.76 -20.12
CA ARG A 197 -35.83 20.97 -18.95
C ARG A 197 -34.70 19.99 -19.29
N SER A 198 -34.80 19.30 -20.42
CA SER A 198 -33.76 18.38 -20.90
C SER A 198 -32.44 19.10 -21.18
N TYR A 199 -32.49 20.27 -21.83
CA TYR A 199 -31.31 21.10 -22.09
C TYR A 199 -30.66 21.60 -20.79
N ARG A 200 -31.46 22.07 -19.81
CA ARG A 200 -30.94 22.46 -18.48
C ARG A 200 -30.28 21.29 -17.75
N LEU A 201 -30.90 20.11 -17.72
CA LEU A 201 -30.32 18.91 -17.10
C LEU A 201 -29.03 18.49 -17.81
N SER A 202 -29.02 18.45 -19.14
CA SER A 202 -27.81 18.14 -19.91
C SER A 202 -26.68 19.11 -19.61
N ARG A 203 -26.99 20.41 -19.49
CA ARG A 203 -26.00 21.44 -19.17
C ARG A 203 -25.48 21.30 -17.74
N GLN A 204 -26.37 21.08 -16.76
CA GLN A 204 -25.99 20.86 -15.36
C GLN A 204 -25.10 19.62 -15.21
N VAL A 205 -25.42 18.53 -15.92
CA VAL A 205 -24.58 17.31 -15.93
C VAL A 205 -23.22 17.58 -16.56
N GLN A 206 -23.12 18.39 -17.63
CA GLN A 206 -21.83 18.79 -18.18
C GLN A 206 -21.04 19.68 -17.20
N GLU A 207 -21.67 20.68 -16.59
CA GLU A 207 -21.02 21.59 -15.64
C GLU A 207 -20.50 20.84 -14.38
N GLU A 208 -21.25 19.87 -13.84
CA GLU A 208 -20.75 19.00 -12.75
C GLU A 208 -19.67 18.01 -13.23
N ARG A 209 -19.80 17.45 -14.44
CA ARG A 209 -18.78 16.55 -15.01
C ARG A 209 -17.45 17.24 -15.19
N ASP A 210 -17.46 18.44 -15.79
CA ASP A 210 -16.25 19.21 -16.07
C ASP A 210 -15.60 19.68 -14.76
N ARG A 211 -16.41 20.07 -13.76
CA ARG A 211 -15.95 20.38 -12.40
C ARG A 211 -15.30 19.18 -11.70
N LEU A 212 -15.84 17.98 -11.86
CA LEU A 212 -15.25 16.74 -11.32
C LEU A 212 -13.98 16.34 -12.06
N GLU A 213 -13.90 16.55 -13.38
CA GLU A 213 -12.66 16.35 -14.16
C GLU A 213 -11.54 17.29 -13.65
N ASP A 214 -11.85 18.56 -13.39
CA ASP A 214 -10.91 19.52 -12.79
C ASP A 214 -10.47 19.12 -11.36
N GLU A 215 -11.38 18.71 -10.47
CA GLU A 215 -11.00 18.26 -9.12
C GLU A 215 -10.13 17.00 -9.17
N VAL A 216 -10.48 16.01 -10.00
CA VAL A 216 -9.69 14.78 -10.15
C VAL A 216 -8.31 15.10 -10.73
N ALA A 217 -8.19 16.00 -11.70
CA ALA A 217 -6.90 16.44 -12.24
C ALA A 217 -6.03 17.10 -11.16
N ALA A 218 -6.60 18.01 -10.36
CA ALA A 218 -5.90 18.66 -9.26
C ALA A 218 -5.43 17.67 -8.18
N ARG A 219 -6.31 16.75 -7.75
CA ARG A 219 -5.99 15.67 -6.79
C ARG A 219 -4.89 14.76 -7.31
N THR A 220 -4.94 14.39 -8.59
CA THR A 220 -3.96 13.50 -9.22
C THR A 220 -2.59 14.18 -9.31
N ALA A 221 -2.54 15.48 -9.63
CA ALA A 221 -1.30 16.25 -9.64
C ALA A 221 -0.67 16.37 -8.24
N ASP A 222 -1.48 16.61 -7.20
CA ASP A 222 -0.99 16.66 -5.82
C ASP A 222 -0.49 15.29 -5.33
N LEU A 223 -1.24 14.21 -5.60
CA LEU A 223 -0.81 12.84 -5.31
C LEU A 223 0.49 12.47 -6.03
N ALA A 224 0.64 12.82 -7.30
CA ALA A 224 1.87 12.60 -8.05
C ALA A 224 3.05 13.37 -7.43
N ARG A 225 2.86 14.65 -7.08
CA ARG A 225 3.89 15.47 -6.41
C ARG A 225 4.34 14.86 -5.08
N ARG A 226 3.39 14.41 -4.25
CA ARG A 226 3.67 13.70 -2.99
C ARG A 226 4.41 12.38 -3.23
N SER A 227 4.02 11.61 -4.26
CA SER A 227 4.68 10.36 -4.63
C SER A 227 6.14 10.59 -5.02
N THR A 228 6.43 11.60 -5.84
CA THR A 228 7.82 11.96 -6.20
C THR A 228 8.63 12.43 -4.99
N GLN A 229 8.02 13.16 -4.05
CA GLN A 229 8.69 13.54 -2.79
C GLN A 229 9.03 12.30 -1.94
N LEU A 230 8.08 11.37 -1.80
CA LEU A 230 8.28 10.08 -1.12
C LEU A 230 9.38 9.24 -1.78
N GLU A 231 9.40 9.14 -3.11
CA GLU A 231 10.42 8.40 -3.86
C GLU A 231 11.82 9.01 -3.70
N MET A 232 11.95 10.34 -3.71
CA MET A 232 13.23 11.01 -3.46
C MET A 232 13.72 10.73 -2.04
N ALA A 233 12.86 10.85 -1.02
CA ALA A 233 13.19 10.55 0.37
C ALA A 233 13.61 9.07 0.56
N ALA A 234 12.86 8.14 -0.03
CA ALA A 234 13.14 6.71 0.02
C ALA A 234 14.37 6.28 -0.81
N THR A 235 14.84 7.13 -1.73
CA THR A 235 16.10 6.90 -2.47
C THR A 235 17.29 7.41 -1.65
N LEU A 236 17.22 8.64 -1.12
CA LEU A 236 18.19 9.18 -0.16
C LEU A 236 18.46 8.22 1.01
N ALA A 237 17.41 7.66 1.61
CA ALA A 237 17.54 6.69 2.70
C ALA A 237 18.15 5.35 2.27
N ARG A 238 17.96 4.91 1.02
CA ARG A 238 18.58 3.69 0.47
C ARG A 238 20.04 3.88 0.12
N ASP A 239 20.41 5.02 -0.44
CA ASP A 239 21.80 5.36 -0.73
C ASP A 239 22.60 5.47 0.57
N ALA A 240 22.02 6.11 1.59
CA ALA A 240 22.56 6.14 2.94
C ALA A 240 22.69 4.72 3.55
N ALA A 241 21.66 3.87 3.43
CA ALA A 241 21.66 2.51 3.98
C ALA A 241 22.64 1.53 3.30
N GLN A 242 23.31 1.91 2.21
CA GLN A 242 24.41 1.13 1.62
C GLN A 242 25.75 1.33 2.36
N LEU A 243 25.88 2.38 3.17
CA LEU A 243 27.05 2.61 4.01
C LEU A 243 27.11 1.58 5.14
N GLN A 244 28.19 0.80 5.18
CA GLN A 244 28.35 -0.29 6.15
C GLN A 244 28.76 0.19 7.55
N ASP A 245 29.23 1.44 7.68
CA ASP A 245 29.51 2.06 8.97
C ASP A 245 28.39 3.05 9.36
N LEU A 246 27.81 2.83 10.54
CA LEU A 246 26.83 3.73 11.14
C LEU A 246 27.37 5.16 11.31
N HIS A 247 28.68 5.35 11.55
CA HIS A 247 29.24 6.69 11.73
C HIS A 247 29.32 7.47 10.40
N GLU A 248 29.71 6.80 9.31
CA GLU A 248 29.66 7.37 7.96
C GLU A 248 28.21 7.67 7.55
N LEU A 249 27.29 6.73 7.77
CA LEU A 249 25.85 6.89 7.56
C LEU A 249 25.30 8.12 8.27
N LEU A 250 25.56 8.27 9.58
CA LEU A 250 25.05 9.38 10.38
C LEU A 250 25.63 10.73 9.90
N ASN A 251 26.94 10.80 9.65
CA ASN A 251 27.61 12.01 9.16
C ASN A 251 27.12 12.43 7.77
N GLU A 252 26.99 11.48 6.85
CA GLU A 252 26.49 11.75 5.50
C GLU A 252 25.02 12.18 5.52
N THR A 253 24.21 11.57 6.40
CA THR A 253 22.80 11.95 6.60
C THR A 253 22.65 13.41 7.03
N VAL A 254 23.33 13.85 8.10
CA VAL A 254 23.23 15.26 8.55
C VAL A 254 23.80 16.23 7.52
N ARG A 255 24.85 15.84 6.79
CA ARG A 255 25.43 16.63 5.71
C ARG A 255 24.43 16.83 4.56
N LEU A 256 23.75 15.76 4.14
CA LEU A 256 22.72 15.81 3.09
C LEU A 256 21.49 16.61 3.53
N VAL A 257 21.00 16.41 4.76
CA VAL A 257 19.87 17.18 5.33
C VAL A 257 20.19 18.68 5.35
N SER A 258 21.34 19.06 5.92
CA SER A 258 21.76 20.47 5.99
C SER A 258 21.99 21.07 4.58
N ALA A 259 22.70 20.38 3.68
CA ALA A 259 23.01 20.88 2.35
C ALA A 259 21.79 20.96 1.40
N ARG A 260 20.82 20.05 1.53
CA ARG A 260 19.65 19.99 0.63
C ARG A 260 18.53 20.95 1.02
N PHE A 261 18.35 21.19 2.32
CA PHE A 261 17.31 22.08 2.85
C PHE A 261 17.84 23.46 3.27
N GLY A 262 19.16 23.67 3.27
CA GLY A 262 19.78 24.95 3.60
C GLY A 262 19.85 25.25 5.11
N PHE A 263 19.67 24.23 5.97
CA PHE A 263 19.70 24.41 7.42
C PHE A 263 21.10 24.74 7.93
N TYR A 264 21.17 25.71 8.85
CA TYR A 264 22.38 26.16 9.53
C TYR A 264 23.08 25.03 10.30
N HIS A 265 22.29 24.19 10.96
CA HIS A 265 22.76 22.99 11.64
C HIS A 265 21.75 21.87 11.47
N ALA A 266 22.26 20.66 11.27
CA ALA A 266 21.56 19.41 11.48
C ALA A 266 22.40 18.52 12.38
N GLY A 267 21.80 17.88 13.37
CA GLY A 267 22.43 16.98 14.32
C GLY A 267 21.60 15.72 14.54
N ILE A 268 22.24 14.57 14.73
CA ILE A 268 21.56 13.35 15.17
C ILE A 268 22.06 13.00 16.57
N PHE A 269 21.13 12.97 17.52
CA PHE A 269 21.36 12.50 18.87
C PHE A 269 20.87 11.05 18.99
N MET A 270 21.71 10.16 19.51
CA MET A 270 21.33 8.77 19.80
C MET A 270 20.91 8.66 21.27
N VAL A 271 19.79 8.02 21.55
CA VAL A 271 19.24 7.87 22.91
C VAL A 271 19.79 6.59 23.56
N ASP A 272 20.39 6.73 24.74
CA ASP A 272 20.74 5.59 25.61
C ASP A 272 19.76 5.55 26.80
N GLU A 273 18.67 4.79 26.62
CA GLU A 273 17.64 4.58 27.65
C GLU A 273 18.22 4.02 28.97
N ARG A 274 19.31 3.23 28.91
CA ARG A 274 19.91 2.61 30.11
C ARG A 274 20.70 3.62 30.94
N ARG A 275 21.21 4.68 30.30
CA ARG A 275 22.05 5.71 30.94
C ARG A 275 21.35 7.05 31.12
N GLY A 276 20.15 7.21 30.57
CA GLY A 276 19.32 8.40 30.77
C GLY A 276 19.86 9.66 30.08
N TYR A 277 20.54 9.51 28.93
CA TYR A 277 21.05 10.64 28.15
C TYR A 277 20.89 10.42 26.64
N ALA A 278 20.91 11.51 25.89
CA ALA A 278 21.08 11.53 24.45
C ALA A 278 22.50 12.05 24.11
N GLU A 279 23.27 11.30 23.32
CA GLU A 279 24.64 11.66 22.89
C GLU A 279 24.63 12.08 21.43
N LEU A 280 25.24 13.23 21.12
CA LEU A 280 25.37 13.70 19.73
C LEU A 280 26.29 12.75 18.97
N ALA A 281 25.77 12.12 17.91
CA ALA A 281 26.45 11.08 17.16
C ALA A 281 26.90 11.53 15.75
N ALA A 282 26.25 12.55 15.18
CA ALA A 282 26.68 13.26 13.97
C ALA A 282 26.17 14.70 13.95
N ALA A 283 26.86 15.58 13.23
CA ALA A 283 26.50 16.99 13.06
C ALA A 283 27.02 17.61 11.75
N SER A 284 26.26 18.50 11.12
CA SER A 284 26.65 19.14 9.85
C SER A 284 27.50 20.40 10.01
N SER A 285 27.27 21.20 11.06
CA SER A 285 27.86 22.54 11.19
C SER A 285 29.20 22.55 11.94
N PRO A 286 30.06 23.56 11.75
CA PRO A 286 31.32 23.70 12.50
C PRO A 286 31.14 23.78 14.02
N GLY A 287 30.01 24.34 14.48
CA GLY A 287 29.63 24.30 15.89
C GLY A 287 29.34 22.89 16.37
N GLY A 288 28.51 22.17 15.62
CA GLY A 288 28.22 20.76 15.86
C GLY A 288 29.43 19.84 15.85
N GLN A 289 30.43 20.10 15.02
CA GLN A 289 31.68 19.33 15.00
C GLN A 289 32.48 19.50 16.31
N ARG A 290 32.58 20.73 16.87
CA ARG A 290 33.15 20.93 18.22
C ARG A 290 32.34 20.22 19.31
N MET A 291 31.02 20.11 19.13
CA MET A 291 30.15 19.34 20.04
C MET A 291 30.42 17.82 19.96
N LEU A 292 30.73 17.29 18.77
CA LEU A 292 31.13 15.88 18.60
C LEU A 292 32.48 15.58 19.25
N GLU A 293 33.48 16.44 19.03
CA GLU A 293 34.83 16.28 19.62
C GLU A 293 34.80 16.13 21.15
N ARG A 294 33.94 16.92 21.83
CA ARG A 294 33.74 16.84 23.28
C ARG A 294 32.76 15.75 23.75
N ARG A 295 32.21 14.95 22.83
CA ARG A 295 31.12 13.98 23.07
C ARG A 295 29.95 14.60 23.83
N HIS A 296 29.36 15.64 23.25
CA HIS A 296 28.26 16.37 23.87
C HIS A 296 27.07 15.46 24.19
N ARG A 297 26.61 15.51 25.44
CA ARG A 297 25.51 14.72 26.00
C ARG A 297 24.48 15.63 26.63
N LEU A 298 23.21 15.30 26.40
CA LEU A 298 22.06 15.94 27.02
C LEU A 298 21.41 14.93 27.96
N VAL A 299 21.31 15.29 29.25
CA VAL A 299 20.64 14.45 30.27
C VAL A 299 19.12 14.57 30.09
N LEU A 300 18.38 13.47 30.21
CA LEU A 300 16.92 13.49 30.09
C LEU A 300 16.31 14.41 31.17
N GLY A 301 15.51 15.40 30.74
CA GLY A 301 15.22 16.61 31.52
C GLY A 301 14.78 17.80 30.65
N GLN A 302 15.66 18.78 30.45
CA GLN A 302 15.37 20.04 29.74
C GLN A 302 16.04 20.11 28.35
N GLY A 303 15.45 20.87 27.42
CA GLY A 303 15.87 20.98 26.02
C GLY A 303 14.81 20.44 25.03
N LEU A 304 14.71 21.02 23.83
CA LEU A 304 13.78 20.57 22.79
C LEU A 304 14.04 19.10 22.42
N VAL A 305 15.26 18.80 21.97
CA VAL A 305 15.77 17.44 21.67
C VAL A 305 15.41 16.43 22.77
N VAL A 306 15.62 16.80 24.03
CA VAL A 306 15.39 15.95 25.20
C VAL A 306 13.90 15.68 25.43
N SER A 307 13.05 16.69 25.26
CA SER A 307 11.60 16.51 25.37
C SER A 307 11.03 15.61 24.27
N VAL A 308 11.61 15.64 23.06
CA VAL A 308 11.28 14.73 21.96
C VAL A 308 11.77 13.30 22.23
N ALA A 309 12.96 13.14 22.81
CA ALA A 309 13.48 11.84 23.22
C ALA A 309 12.59 11.15 24.29
N ALA A 310 11.96 11.93 25.17
CA ALA A 310 11.10 11.41 26.24
C ALA A 310 9.63 11.23 25.83
N GLY A 311 9.03 12.18 25.10
CA GLY A 311 7.63 12.15 24.70
C GLY A 311 7.37 11.51 23.34
N GLY A 312 8.36 11.53 22.44
CA GLY A 312 8.25 11.03 21.07
C GLY A 312 7.41 11.88 20.13
N GLU A 313 6.80 12.97 20.59
CA GLU A 313 6.11 13.91 19.69
C GLU A 313 7.14 14.90 19.13
N GLN A 314 7.06 15.18 17.83
CA GLN A 314 7.87 16.20 17.17
C GLN A 314 7.62 17.57 17.80
N ARG A 315 8.68 18.37 18.00
CA ARG A 315 8.57 19.73 18.56
C ARG A 315 9.28 20.76 17.69
N ILE A 316 8.75 21.97 17.76
CA ILE A 316 9.16 23.12 16.97
C ILE A 316 9.20 24.36 17.87
N ALA A 317 10.30 25.10 17.80
CA ALA A 317 10.46 26.41 18.41
C ALA A 317 10.65 27.43 17.27
N LEU A 318 9.59 28.17 16.93
CA LEU A 318 9.62 29.18 15.87
C LEU A 318 10.49 30.40 16.24
N ASP A 319 10.64 30.69 17.52
CA ASP A 319 11.60 31.67 18.03
C ASP A 319 12.20 31.10 19.32
N VAL A 320 13.43 30.58 19.24
CA VAL A 320 14.08 29.92 20.37
C VAL A 320 14.28 30.85 21.56
N GLY A 321 14.45 32.16 21.32
CA GLY A 321 14.55 33.18 22.38
C GLY A 321 13.26 33.39 23.17
N LYS A 322 12.15 32.74 22.76
CA LYS A 322 10.85 32.77 23.43
C LYS A 322 10.35 31.39 23.90
N ASP A 323 11.01 30.28 23.54
CA ASP A 323 10.58 28.93 23.96
C ASP A 323 11.09 28.60 25.38
N PRO A 324 10.22 28.21 26.33
CA PRO A 324 10.63 27.85 27.70
C PRO A 324 11.58 26.64 27.80
N ALA A 325 11.71 25.84 26.74
CA ALA A 325 12.57 24.66 26.67
C ALA A 325 13.83 24.89 25.82
N PHE A 326 14.11 26.11 25.36
CA PHE A 326 15.36 26.44 24.69
C PHE A 326 16.54 26.41 25.66
N PHE A 327 17.69 25.94 25.17
CA PHE A 327 18.97 25.95 25.87
C PHE A 327 19.97 26.76 25.04
N ASP A 328 20.48 27.85 25.60
CA ASP A 328 21.46 28.72 24.92
C ASP A 328 22.78 27.96 24.71
N ASN A 329 23.04 27.59 23.45
CA ASN A 329 24.16 26.75 23.07
C ASN A 329 25.31 27.61 22.51
N PRO A 330 26.43 27.79 23.24
CA PRO A 330 27.52 28.68 22.81
C PRO A 330 28.22 28.22 21.53
N ASP A 331 28.00 26.98 21.07
CA ASP A 331 28.52 26.50 19.80
C ASP A 331 27.63 26.81 18.59
N LEU A 332 26.36 27.14 18.81
CA LEU A 332 25.35 27.46 17.80
C LEU A 332 24.64 28.81 18.12
N PRO A 333 25.38 29.92 18.30
CA PRO A 333 24.83 31.19 18.80
C PRO A 333 23.90 31.92 17.82
N GLU A 334 23.85 31.48 16.56
CA GLU A 334 23.03 32.10 15.51
C GLU A 334 21.67 31.40 15.34
N THR A 335 21.33 30.41 16.16
CA THR A 335 20.05 29.72 16.09
C THR A 335 18.89 30.62 16.48
N ARG A 336 17.85 30.64 15.65
CA ARG A 336 16.65 31.47 15.79
C ARG A 336 15.36 30.65 15.75
N SER A 337 15.33 29.55 14.99
CA SER A 337 14.31 28.51 15.12
C SER A 337 14.93 27.12 15.13
N GLU A 338 14.30 26.19 15.84
CA GLU A 338 14.73 24.80 16.03
C GLU A 338 13.53 23.85 15.79
N ALA A 339 13.77 22.70 15.16
CA ALA A 339 12.81 21.62 15.09
C ALA A 339 13.48 20.29 15.44
N ALA A 340 12.90 19.59 16.42
CA ALA A 340 13.38 18.32 16.92
C ALA A 340 12.38 17.21 16.57
N LEU A 341 12.88 16.16 15.91
CA LEU A 341 12.09 15.12 15.25
C LEU A 341 12.50 13.74 15.77
N PRO A 342 11.58 12.91 16.28
CA PRO A 342 11.89 11.59 16.80
C PRO A 342 12.36 10.64 15.67
N LEU A 343 13.48 9.96 15.88
CA LEU A 343 13.92 8.85 15.04
C LEU A 343 13.27 7.57 15.57
N ARG A 344 12.21 7.10 14.91
CA ARG A 344 11.38 5.97 15.36
C ARG A 344 11.68 4.69 14.58
N ALA A 345 12.07 3.63 15.28
CA ALA A 345 12.26 2.30 14.70
C ALA A 345 11.54 1.24 15.55
N ARG A 346 10.74 0.38 14.91
CA ARG A 346 9.99 -0.71 15.56
C ARG A 346 9.13 -0.27 16.77
N GLY A 347 8.63 0.98 16.74
CA GLY A 347 7.83 1.57 17.82
C GLY A 347 8.63 2.22 18.95
N GLN A 348 9.97 2.13 18.94
CA GLN A 348 10.85 2.76 19.93
C GLN A 348 11.54 4.01 19.35
N ILE A 349 11.92 4.94 20.22
CA ILE A 349 12.68 6.15 19.86
C ILE A 349 14.17 5.80 19.99
N ILE A 350 14.85 5.64 18.86
CA ILE A 350 16.28 5.28 18.85
C ILE A 350 17.20 6.52 18.87
N GLY A 351 16.63 7.69 18.59
CA GLY A 351 17.36 8.95 18.50
C GLY A 351 16.43 10.13 18.23
N VAL A 352 17.02 11.30 18.04
CA VAL A 352 16.34 12.54 17.64
C VAL A 352 17.17 13.22 16.56
N LEU A 353 16.51 13.61 15.47
CA LEU A 353 17.05 14.52 14.46
C LEU A 353 16.73 15.95 14.91
N ASP A 354 17.77 16.75 15.10
CA ASP A 354 17.71 18.17 15.40
C ASP A 354 18.07 18.97 14.14
N VAL A 355 17.24 19.95 13.78
CA VAL A 355 17.52 20.89 12.69
C VAL A 355 17.27 22.33 13.12
N GLN A 356 18.20 23.22 12.79
CA GLN A 356 18.22 24.60 13.28
C GLN A 356 18.44 25.60 12.14
N SER A 357 17.83 26.77 12.26
CA SER A 357 17.90 27.87 11.28
C SER A 357 18.29 29.20 11.93
N GLN A 358 18.93 30.06 11.15
CA GLN A 358 19.24 31.46 11.51
C GLN A 358 18.06 32.41 11.27
N GLU A 359 16.98 31.93 10.63
CA GLU A 359 15.77 32.71 10.41
C GLU A 359 14.71 32.34 11.46
N PRO A 360 14.04 33.32 12.11
CA PRO A 360 12.90 33.02 12.96
C PRO A 360 11.73 32.51 12.09
N ALA A 361 10.98 31.55 12.63
CA ALA A 361 9.84 30.89 11.98
C ALA A 361 10.16 30.23 10.63
N ALA A 362 11.37 29.67 10.46
CA ALA A 362 11.80 29.02 9.22
C ALA A 362 11.12 27.67 8.91
N PHE A 363 10.27 27.16 9.81
CA PHE A 363 9.64 25.84 9.71
C PHE A 363 8.11 25.98 9.79
N HIS A 364 7.39 25.44 8.82
CA HIS A 364 5.91 25.40 8.80
C HIS A 364 5.38 23.99 9.13
N GLU A 365 4.08 23.85 9.41
CA GLU A 365 3.47 22.54 9.67
C GLU A 365 3.63 21.56 8.49
N GLU A 366 3.59 22.05 7.26
CA GLU A 366 3.83 21.24 6.05
C GLU A 366 5.28 20.73 5.98
N ASP A 367 6.25 21.56 6.41
CA ASP A 367 7.67 21.18 6.45
C ASP A 367 7.91 20.07 7.49
N LEU A 368 7.24 20.13 8.65
CA LEU A 368 7.33 19.09 9.69
C LEU A 368 6.86 17.72 9.18
N VAL A 369 5.85 17.64 8.32
CA VAL A 369 5.39 16.37 7.73
C VAL A 369 6.48 15.76 6.84
N VAL A 370 7.15 16.58 6.03
CA VAL A 370 8.25 16.13 5.14
C VAL A 370 9.50 15.76 5.96
N LEU A 371 9.84 16.55 6.98
CA LEU A 371 10.99 16.31 7.84
C LEU A 371 10.79 15.09 8.75
N GLN A 372 9.58 14.83 9.27
CA GLN A 372 9.29 13.62 10.03
C GLN A 372 9.36 12.37 9.15
N LEU A 373 8.83 12.43 7.92
CA LEU A 373 8.97 11.35 6.95
C LEU A 373 10.45 11.02 6.68
N LEU A 374 11.31 12.03 6.57
CA LEU A 374 12.76 11.83 6.44
C LEU A 374 13.35 11.22 7.73
N ALA A 375 12.98 11.72 8.90
CA ALA A 375 13.40 11.19 10.20
C ALA A 375 13.04 9.70 10.37
N ASP A 376 11.83 9.28 9.97
CA ASP A 376 11.40 7.87 9.99
C ASP A 376 12.26 7.00 9.07
N GLN A 377 12.57 7.46 7.86
CA GLN A 377 13.44 6.71 6.93
C GLN A 377 14.89 6.63 7.42
N ILE A 378 15.41 7.72 8.01
CA ILE A 378 16.73 7.76 8.66
C ILE A 378 16.77 6.76 9.83
N ALA A 379 15.71 6.69 10.63
CA ALA A 379 15.61 5.76 11.75
C ALA A 379 15.64 4.29 11.30
N VAL A 380 14.97 3.96 10.19
CA VAL A 380 15.04 2.62 9.58
C VAL A 380 16.47 2.29 9.12
N ALA A 381 17.17 3.22 8.46
CA ALA A 381 18.55 3.03 8.02
C ALA A 381 19.51 2.81 9.20
N ILE A 382 19.42 3.66 10.24
CA ILE A 382 20.20 3.55 11.49
C ILE A 382 19.96 2.20 12.17
N ASN A 383 18.69 1.78 12.30
CA ASN A 383 18.34 0.51 12.92
C ASN A 383 18.92 -0.68 12.14
N ASN A 384 18.89 -0.63 10.80
CA ASN A 384 19.44 -1.70 9.96
C ASN A 384 20.97 -1.76 10.06
N ALA A 385 21.67 -0.63 10.00
CA ALA A 385 23.12 -0.55 10.17
C ALA A 385 23.58 -1.02 11.57
N SER A 386 22.85 -0.63 12.62
CA SER A 386 23.09 -1.08 14.00
C SER A 386 22.89 -2.59 14.16
N LEU A 387 21.81 -3.15 13.60
CA LEU A 387 21.54 -4.59 13.63
C LEU A 387 22.64 -5.37 12.88
N PHE A 388 23.05 -4.90 11.71
CA PHE A 388 24.10 -5.54 10.91
C PHE A 388 25.46 -5.52 11.60
N ARG A 389 25.81 -4.40 12.25
CA ARG A 389 26.99 -4.29 13.12
C ARG A 389 26.94 -5.31 14.26
N GLN A 390 25.83 -5.41 14.99
CA GLN A 390 25.68 -6.37 16.10
C GLN A 390 25.82 -7.83 15.64
N VAL A 391 25.31 -8.18 14.45
CA VAL A 391 25.48 -9.52 13.87
C VAL A 391 26.95 -9.80 13.54
N ARG A 392 27.66 -8.85 12.91
CA ARG A 392 29.11 -8.97 12.64
C ARG A 392 29.93 -9.09 13.93
N GLU A 393 29.71 -8.20 14.90
CA GLU A 393 30.43 -8.20 16.18
C GLU A 393 30.26 -9.54 16.94
N ARG A 394 29.05 -10.11 16.93
CA ARG A 394 28.79 -11.44 17.50
C ARG A 394 29.53 -12.54 16.75
N LEU A 395 29.44 -12.56 15.41
CA LEU A 395 30.14 -13.56 14.58
C LEU A 395 31.66 -13.50 14.78
N ASP A 396 32.24 -12.30 14.87
CA ASP A 396 33.68 -12.11 15.07
C ASP A 396 34.11 -12.38 16.51
N ALA A 397 33.23 -12.18 17.51
CA ALA A 397 33.47 -12.64 18.88
C ALA A 397 33.44 -14.17 18.99
N GLU A 398 32.44 -14.81 18.37
CA GLU A 398 32.29 -16.27 18.30
C GLU A 398 33.47 -16.93 17.58
N ARG A 399 33.87 -16.41 16.41
CA ARG A 399 35.08 -16.86 15.69
C ARG A 399 36.34 -16.78 16.55
N ARG A 400 36.54 -15.68 17.28
CA ARG A 400 37.69 -15.51 18.18
C ARG A 400 37.65 -16.50 19.35
N ALA A 401 36.48 -16.75 19.93
CA ALA A 401 36.31 -17.74 21.00
C ALA A 401 36.62 -19.16 20.51
N PHE A 402 36.12 -19.56 19.34
CA PHE A 402 36.45 -20.86 18.73
C PHE A 402 37.93 -20.98 18.38
N ALA A 403 38.54 -19.96 17.79
CA ALA A 403 39.97 -19.96 17.47
C ALA A 403 40.84 -20.13 18.73
N GLN A 404 40.49 -19.43 19.83
CA GLN A 404 41.16 -19.57 21.11
C GLN A 404 41.00 -20.99 21.67
N LEU A 405 39.76 -21.52 21.72
CA LEU A 405 39.50 -22.89 22.19
C LEU A 405 40.28 -23.93 21.38
N THR A 406 40.29 -23.84 20.05
CA THR A 406 41.06 -24.74 19.18
C THR A 406 42.54 -24.70 19.53
N ARG A 407 43.12 -23.51 19.72
CA ARG A 407 44.53 -23.34 20.09
C ARG A 407 44.85 -23.91 21.47
N GLU A 408 44.02 -23.61 22.47
CA GLU A 408 44.18 -24.11 23.84
C GLU A 408 44.13 -25.64 23.89
N THR A 409 43.16 -26.28 23.22
CA THR A 409 43.08 -27.75 23.28
C THR A 409 44.18 -28.43 22.47
N TRP A 410 44.65 -27.85 21.35
CA TRP A 410 45.82 -28.40 20.65
C TRP A 410 47.12 -28.22 21.45
N GLN A 411 47.27 -27.11 22.19
CA GLN A 411 48.38 -26.96 23.16
C GLN A 411 48.33 -28.03 24.26
N GLN A 412 47.15 -28.36 24.79
CA GLN A 412 46.99 -29.45 25.76
C GLN A 412 47.38 -30.82 25.18
N VAL A 413 47.04 -31.10 23.92
CA VAL A 413 47.44 -32.34 23.24
C VAL A 413 48.96 -32.42 23.05
N LEU A 414 49.58 -31.33 22.59
CA LEU A 414 51.04 -31.24 22.43
C LEU A 414 51.79 -31.35 23.78
N GLN A 415 51.24 -30.79 24.87
CA GLN A 415 51.79 -30.97 26.22
C GLN A 415 51.62 -32.38 26.77
N ALA A 416 50.52 -33.07 26.43
CA ALA A 416 50.27 -34.45 26.84
C ALA A 416 51.07 -35.49 26.04
N GLN A 417 51.55 -35.12 24.84
CA GLN A 417 52.34 -35.96 23.94
C GLN A 417 53.51 -35.15 23.33
N PRO A 418 54.53 -34.78 24.13
CA PRO A 418 55.75 -34.18 23.58
C PRO A 418 56.43 -35.17 22.62
N GLY A 419 56.78 -34.72 21.41
CA GLY A 419 57.34 -35.57 20.35
C GLY A 419 56.34 -36.04 19.28
N LEU A 420 55.21 -35.35 19.10
CA LEU A 420 54.28 -35.60 17.97
C LEU A 420 54.89 -35.28 16.58
N GLY A 421 55.97 -34.50 16.52
CA GLY A 421 56.75 -34.28 15.30
C GLY A 421 57.59 -35.50 14.96
N GLN A 422 57.43 -36.02 13.76
CA GLN A 422 58.21 -37.15 13.24
C GLN A 422 58.92 -36.74 11.96
N ARG A 423 60.24 -36.98 11.90
CA ARG A 423 61.00 -36.85 10.67
C ARG A 423 61.14 -38.23 10.02
N TYR A 424 60.76 -38.33 8.75
CA TYR A 424 60.92 -39.53 7.95
C TYR A 424 62.10 -39.36 6.97
N ASP A 425 63.12 -40.20 7.12
CA ASP A 425 64.21 -40.37 6.16
C ASP A 425 64.08 -41.82 5.60
N PRO A 426 64.32 -42.09 4.31
CA PRO A 426 64.16 -43.43 3.73
C PRO A 426 64.85 -44.60 4.45
N ASP A 427 65.87 -44.35 5.30
CA ASP A 427 66.60 -45.39 6.05
C ASP A 427 66.23 -45.48 7.55
N ASP A 428 65.60 -44.47 8.17
CA ASP A 428 65.19 -44.52 9.61
C ASP A 428 64.13 -43.46 10.01
N VAL A 429 63.39 -43.70 11.09
CA VAL A 429 62.46 -42.73 11.70
C VAL A 429 63.12 -42.12 12.93
N LEU A 430 63.71 -40.94 12.77
CA LEU A 430 64.39 -40.23 13.84
C LEU A 430 63.42 -39.32 14.60
N PRO A 431 63.47 -39.28 15.96
CA PRO A 431 62.79 -38.25 16.72
C PRO A 431 63.40 -36.89 16.36
N ASP A 432 62.55 -35.92 16.04
CA ASP A 432 62.96 -34.61 15.55
C ASP A 432 63.69 -33.82 16.68
N PRO A 433 64.91 -33.30 16.45
CA PRO A 433 65.57 -32.45 17.44
C PRO A 433 64.78 -31.15 17.70
N ASP A 434 64.81 -30.64 18.93
CA ASP A 434 64.08 -29.42 19.37
C ASP A 434 64.43 -28.12 18.58
N CYS A 435 65.31 -28.18 17.58
CA CYS A 435 65.68 -27.04 16.75
C CYS A 435 64.69 -26.83 15.59
N TRP A 436 63.88 -25.77 15.68
CA TRP A 436 63.07 -25.30 14.56
C TRP A 436 63.93 -24.45 13.61
N PRO A 437 64.12 -24.84 12.33
CA PRO A 437 64.66 -23.96 11.29
C PRO A 437 63.80 -22.70 11.11
N ASP A 438 64.37 -21.66 10.51
CA ASP A 438 63.68 -20.38 10.36
C ASP A 438 62.55 -20.44 9.32
N GLU A 439 62.63 -21.38 8.38
CA GLU A 439 61.61 -21.72 7.39
C GLU A 439 60.33 -22.24 8.07
N LEU A 440 60.46 -23.13 9.06
CA LEU A 440 59.34 -23.64 9.86
C LEU A 440 58.70 -22.55 10.72
N LYS A 441 59.51 -21.66 11.29
CA LYS A 441 59.01 -20.51 12.07
C LYS A 441 58.24 -19.54 11.18
N GLU A 442 58.76 -19.25 9.99
CA GLU A 442 58.11 -18.37 9.00
C GLU A 442 56.77 -18.97 8.54
N ALA A 443 56.73 -20.25 8.19
CA ALA A 443 55.48 -20.94 7.83
C ALA A 443 54.46 -21.01 8.98
N ALA A 444 54.92 -21.23 10.23
CA ALA A 444 54.06 -21.27 11.41
C ALA A 444 53.49 -19.90 11.80
N LEU A 445 54.31 -18.84 11.76
CA LEU A 445 53.93 -17.49 12.19
C LEU A 445 53.13 -16.74 11.13
N GLU A 446 53.51 -16.86 9.86
CA GLU A 446 52.86 -16.16 8.74
C GLU A 446 51.73 -16.98 8.10
N ALA A 447 51.53 -18.22 8.57
CA ALA A 447 50.50 -19.16 8.10
C ALA A 447 50.48 -19.38 6.58
N ARG A 448 51.62 -19.18 5.89
CA ARG A 448 51.77 -19.37 4.44
C ARG A 448 52.81 -20.44 4.13
N MET A 449 52.70 -21.00 2.94
CA MET A 449 53.72 -21.90 2.40
C MET A 449 55.04 -21.14 2.15
N VAL A 450 56.16 -21.73 2.55
CA VAL A 450 57.50 -21.14 2.39
C VAL A 450 58.40 -22.15 1.67
N ALA A 451 58.85 -21.79 0.46
CA ALA A 451 59.84 -22.55 -0.29
C ALA A 451 61.22 -21.90 -0.14
N ARG A 452 62.25 -22.66 0.24
CA ARG A 452 63.63 -22.15 0.32
C ARG A 452 64.62 -23.19 -0.21
N GLY A 453 65.52 -22.74 -1.09
CA GLY A 453 66.65 -23.54 -1.57
C GLY A 453 67.89 -23.32 -0.73
N GLY A 454 68.49 -24.41 -0.24
CA GLY A 454 69.76 -24.41 0.49
C GLY A 454 70.74 -25.45 -0.08
N GLU A 455 71.94 -25.53 0.50
CA GLU A 455 73.01 -26.41 0.02
C GLU A 455 72.66 -27.91 0.07
N ASN A 456 71.71 -28.31 0.93
CA ASN A 456 71.23 -29.69 1.09
C ASN A 456 69.97 -30.04 0.26
N GLY A 457 69.41 -29.11 -0.54
CA GLY A 457 68.20 -29.34 -1.34
C GLY A 457 67.19 -28.19 -1.27
N GLN A 458 65.98 -28.41 -1.79
CA GLN A 458 64.88 -27.45 -1.65
C GLN A 458 63.87 -27.93 -0.59
N ALA A 459 63.70 -27.13 0.46
CA ALA A 459 62.69 -27.32 1.48
C ALA A 459 61.40 -26.57 1.10
N LEU A 460 60.25 -27.17 1.43
CA LEU A 460 58.93 -26.59 1.31
C LEU A 460 58.18 -26.83 2.63
N SER A 461 58.05 -25.75 3.40
CA SER A 461 57.36 -25.76 4.69
C SER A 461 55.90 -25.37 4.48
N VAL A 462 54.97 -26.25 4.83
CA VAL A 462 53.52 -26.10 4.62
C VAL A 462 52.81 -26.06 5.98
N PRO A 463 52.05 -25.00 6.31
CA PRO A 463 51.39 -24.88 7.61
C PRO A 463 50.22 -25.87 7.74
N LEU A 464 50.27 -26.72 8.76
CA LEU A 464 49.18 -27.63 9.11
C LEU A 464 48.09 -26.86 9.85
N ARG A 465 46.93 -26.69 9.20
CA ARG A 465 45.78 -25.97 9.74
C ARG A 465 44.71 -26.94 10.22
N VAL A 466 44.18 -26.68 11.42
CA VAL A 466 42.90 -27.25 11.86
C VAL A 466 41.89 -26.11 11.85
N ARG A 467 40.89 -26.22 10.96
CA ARG A 467 40.00 -25.14 10.57
C ARG A 467 40.80 -23.94 10.03
N ASP A 468 40.91 -22.87 10.82
CA ASP A 468 41.65 -21.64 10.47
C ASP A 468 42.73 -21.30 11.51
N GLN A 469 43.22 -22.30 12.25
CA GLN A 469 44.34 -22.16 13.19
C GLN A 469 45.48 -23.08 12.79
N VAL A 470 46.70 -22.54 12.68
CA VAL A 470 47.92 -23.32 12.48
C VAL A 470 48.23 -24.07 13.77
N VAL A 471 48.34 -25.40 13.68
CA VAL A 471 48.63 -26.30 14.82
C VAL A 471 49.97 -27.03 14.67
N GLY A 472 50.60 -26.95 13.49
CA GLY A 472 51.91 -27.50 13.20
C GLY A 472 52.41 -27.05 11.82
N VAL A 473 53.52 -27.60 11.36
CA VAL A 473 54.07 -27.39 10.02
C VAL A 473 54.57 -28.74 9.50
N LEU A 474 54.33 -29.02 8.22
CA LEU A 474 54.93 -30.13 7.49
C LEU A 474 56.10 -29.59 6.67
N ASP A 475 57.31 -30.12 6.88
CA ASP A 475 58.45 -29.82 6.00
C ASP A 475 58.64 -30.94 4.97
N ALA A 476 58.76 -30.55 3.71
CA ALA A 476 59.05 -31.47 2.61
C ALA A 476 60.38 -31.10 1.96
N HIS A 477 61.30 -32.06 1.82
CA HIS A 477 62.61 -31.83 1.20
C HIS A 477 62.72 -32.55 -0.14
N LYS A 478 63.13 -31.82 -1.19
CA LYS A 478 63.60 -32.40 -2.46
C LYS A 478 65.10 -32.69 -2.40
N ALA A 479 65.49 -33.89 -2.85
CA ALA A 479 66.87 -34.30 -2.96
C ALA A 479 67.70 -33.36 -3.85
N ALA A 480 68.99 -33.21 -3.53
CA ALA A 480 69.91 -32.36 -4.27
C ALA A 480 69.95 -32.74 -5.76
N GLY A 481 69.54 -31.81 -6.62
CA GLY A 481 69.45 -32.00 -8.09
C GLY A 481 68.02 -32.21 -8.64
N ALA A 482 67.00 -32.39 -7.81
CA ALA A 482 65.62 -32.65 -8.24
C ALA A 482 64.82 -31.43 -8.78
N GLY A 483 65.49 -30.30 -9.02
CA GLY A 483 64.87 -29.07 -9.51
C GLY A 483 64.05 -28.31 -8.47
N ALA A 484 63.27 -27.33 -8.95
CA ALA A 484 62.40 -26.53 -8.09
C ALA A 484 61.06 -27.22 -7.79
N TRP A 485 60.35 -26.74 -6.77
CA TRP A 485 58.94 -27.09 -6.55
C TRP A 485 58.06 -26.47 -7.63
N SER A 486 57.18 -27.26 -8.24
CA SER A 486 56.18 -26.81 -9.22
C SER A 486 54.87 -26.40 -8.55
N ASP A 487 54.07 -25.58 -9.22
CA ASP A 487 52.75 -25.17 -8.72
C ASP A 487 51.82 -26.37 -8.49
N GLU A 488 51.93 -27.42 -9.30
CA GLU A 488 51.16 -28.67 -9.14
C GLU A 488 51.60 -29.46 -7.90
N GLU A 489 52.90 -29.56 -7.63
CA GLU A 489 53.44 -30.22 -6.43
C GLU A 489 53.08 -29.45 -5.15
N MET A 490 53.18 -28.11 -5.19
CA MET A 490 52.77 -27.24 -4.09
C MET A 490 51.26 -27.37 -3.81
N ALA A 491 50.42 -27.34 -4.85
CA ALA A 491 48.99 -27.54 -4.70
C ALA A 491 48.63 -28.94 -4.17
N LEU A 492 49.34 -30.00 -4.59
CA LEU A 492 49.15 -31.35 -4.08
C LEU A 492 49.51 -31.42 -2.58
N LEU A 493 50.66 -30.89 -2.18
CA LEU A 493 51.09 -30.88 -0.77
C LEU A 493 50.16 -30.04 0.10
N GLN A 494 49.66 -28.90 -0.38
CA GLN A 494 48.65 -28.11 0.33
C GLN A 494 47.38 -28.94 0.60
N ASN A 495 46.81 -29.58 -0.42
CA ASN A 495 45.62 -30.41 -0.27
C ASN A 495 45.82 -31.58 0.71
N LEU A 496 47.00 -32.23 0.67
CA LEU A 496 47.33 -33.32 1.60
C LEU A 496 47.46 -32.83 3.04
N VAL A 497 48.05 -31.66 3.26
CA VAL A 497 48.20 -31.05 4.60
C VAL A 497 46.84 -30.57 5.13
N ASP A 498 45.97 -30.00 4.29
CA ASP A 498 44.61 -29.62 4.67
C ASP A 498 43.76 -30.87 5.04
N GLN A 499 43.86 -31.95 4.26
CA GLN A 499 43.20 -33.22 4.57
C GLN A 499 43.77 -33.86 5.86
N LEU A 500 45.08 -33.76 6.10
CA LEU A 500 45.71 -34.20 7.34
C LEU A 500 45.20 -33.41 8.55
N GLY A 501 44.96 -32.10 8.42
CA GLY A 501 44.34 -31.28 9.46
C GLY A 501 42.96 -31.79 9.86
N VAL A 502 42.10 -32.08 8.88
CA VAL A 502 40.75 -32.66 9.12
C VAL A 502 40.85 -34.05 9.76
N ALA A 503 41.77 -34.89 9.31
CA ALA A 503 41.99 -36.22 9.86
C ALA A 503 42.47 -36.18 11.32
N LEU A 504 43.37 -35.26 11.65
CA LEU A 504 43.89 -35.06 13.01
C LEU A 504 42.82 -34.51 13.97
N GLU A 505 41.98 -33.57 13.54
CA GLU A 505 40.82 -33.12 14.32
C GLU A 505 39.85 -34.29 14.59
N SER A 506 39.56 -35.10 13.57
CA SER A 506 38.65 -36.25 13.67
C SER A 506 39.20 -37.34 14.60
N ALA A 507 40.48 -37.71 14.45
CA ALA A 507 41.15 -38.70 15.29
C ALA A 507 41.19 -38.26 16.76
N ARG A 508 41.42 -36.96 17.01
CA ARG A 508 41.40 -36.39 18.35
C ARG A 508 40.00 -36.41 18.97
N LEU A 509 38.97 -35.98 18.24
CA LEU A 509 37.57 -36.03 18.71
C LEU A 509 37.14 -37.48 19.06
N TYR A 510 37.57 -38.45 18.27
CA TYR A 510 37.35 -39.87 18.55
C TYR A 510 38.07 -40.34 19.83
N GLN A 511 39.33 -39.94 20.05
CA GLN A 511 40.08 -40.24 21.27
C GLN A 511 39.44 -39.60 22.52
N ASP A 512 39.02 -38.34 22.44
CA ASP A 512 38.33 -37.63 23.53
C ASP A 512 37.02 -38.33 23.90
N THR A 513 36.24 -38.77 22.90
CA THR A 513 35.00 -39.55 23.08
C THR A 513 35.27 -40.92 23.72
N GLN A 514 36.29 -41.65 23.26
CA GLN A 514 36.66 -42.95 23.83
C GLN A 514 37.13 -42.85 25.29
N ARG A 515 37.89 -41.80 25.63
CA ARG A 515 38.31 -41.50 27.01
C ARG A 515 37.12 -41.24 27.93
N LEU A 516 36.12 -40.47 27.46
CA LEU A 516 34.90 -40.21 28.22
C LEU A 516 34.12 -41.51 28.48
N ALA A 517 33.86 -42.29 27.44
CA ALA A 517 33.13 -43.56 27.56
C ALA A 517 33.85 -44.61 28.43
N ALA A 518 35.19 -44.64 28.42
CA ALA A 518 35.97 -45.48 29.31
C ALA A 518 35.86 -45.03 30.78
N ARG A 519 35.87 -43.72 31.04
CA ARG A 519 35.69 -43.14 32.39
C ARG A 519 34.31 -43.45 32.96
N GLU A 520 33.26 -43.32 32.15
CA GLU A 520 31.88 -43.63 32.56
C GLU A 520 31.70 -45.11 32.88
N ARG A 521 32.24 -46.02 32.05
CA ARG A 521 32.26 -47.46 32.36
C ARG A 521 32.92 -47.77 33.70
N LEU A 522 34.08 -47.17 33.99
CA LEU A 522 34.77 -47.34 35.27
C LEU A 522 33.95 -46.81 36.46
N ILE A 523 33.27 -45.67 36.32
CA ILE A 523 32.37 -45.12 37.37
C ILE A 523 31.18 -46.07 37.59
N GLY A 524 30.61 -46.63 36.51
CA GLY A 524 29.54 -47.62 36.59
C GLY A 524 29.96 -48.90 37.31
N GLU A 525 31.12 -49.46 36.96
CA GLU A 525 31.69 -50.65 37.62
C GLU A 525 31.95 -50.42 39.11
N VAL A 526 32.59 -49.32 39.48
CA VAL A 526 32.88 -48.98 40.89
C VAL A 526 31.57 -48.85 41.67
N THR A 527 30.57 -48.15 41.10
CA THR A 527 29.24 -48.01 41.70
C THR A 527 28.54 -49.36 41.88
N GLY A 528 28.68 -50.26 40.90
CA GLY A 528 28.18 -51.64 40.97
C GLY A 528 28.80 -52.46 42.10
N ARG A 529 30.13 -52.42 42.23
CA ARG A 529 30.85 -53.14 43.32
C ARG A 529 30.53 -52.57 44.70
N ILE A 530 30.34 -51.25 44.83
CA ILE A 530 29.88 -50.63 46.08
C ILE A 530 28.49 -51.15 46.47
N ARG A 531 27.55 -51.25 45.51
CA ARG A 531 26.22 -51.83 45.76
C ARG A 531 26.29 -53.31 46.19
N GLN A 532 27.20 -54.11 45.61
CA GLN A 532 27.41 -55.51 46.02
C GLN A 532 28.01 -55.66 47.42
N THR A 533 28.83 -54.70 47.87
CA THR A 533 29.50 -54.77 49.18
C THR A 533 28.59 -54.35 50.34
N LEU A 534 27.53 -53.59 50.03
CA LEU A 534 26.50 -53.14 50.98
C LEU A 534 25.26 -54.06 50.98
N ASP A 535 25.38 -55.29 50.45
CA ASP A 535 24.32 -56.28 50.53
C ASP A 535 24.10 -56.74 51.98
N VAL A 536 23.05 -56.19 52.59
CA VAL A 536 22.64 -56.48 53.97
C VAL A 536 22.44 -57.98 54.18
N ASP A 537 21.92 -58.70 53.18
CA ASP A 537 21.69 -60.14 53.24
C ASP A 537 22.99 -60.94 53.47
N THR A 538 24.06 -60.60 52.74
CA THR A 538 25.38 -61.24 52.88
C THR A 538 25.99 -61.00 54.27
N VAL A 539 25.80 -59.81 54.85
CA VAL A 539 26.26 -59.49 56.21
C VAL A 539 25.49 -60.31 57.27
N LEU A 540 24.16 -60.36 57.16
CA LEU A 540 23.30 -61.08 58.10
C LEU A 540 23.55 -62.60 58.09
N ARG A 541 23.65 -63.20 56.90
CA ARG A 541 23.97 -64.64 56.77
C ARG A 541 25.34 -64.98 57.35
N SER A 542 26.31 -64.10 57.19
CA SER A 542 27.67 -64.32 57.72
C SER A 542 27.71 -64.18 59.24
N ALA A 543 27.04 -63.17 59.80
CA ALA A 543 26.92 -62.99 61.24
C ALA A 543 26.16 -64.17 61.91
N ALA A 544 25.05 -64.63 61.32
CA ALA A 544 24.31 -65.79 61.82
C ALA A 544 25.15 -67.08 61.82
N ARG A 545 25.97 -67.28 60.79
CA ARG A 545 26.88 -68.45 60.69
C ARG A 545 27.98 -68.41 61.75
N GLU A 546 28.68 -67.28 61.89
CA GLU A 546 29.74 -67.11 62.89
C GLU A 546 29.20 -67.24 64.32
N MET A 547 28.06 -66.60 64.64
CA MET A 547 27.42 -66.73 65.95
C MET A 547 27.04 -68.18 66.27
N ARG A 548 26.56 -68.95 65.27
CA ARG A 548 26.28 -70.38 65.44
C ARG A 548 27.55 -71.16 65.78
N GLN A 549 28.63 -70.90 65.05
CA GLN A 549 29.85 -71.70 65.05
C GLN A 549 30.76 -71.41 66.26
N VAL A 550 30.81 -70.17 66.74
CA VAL A 550 31.60 -69.77 67.92
C VAL A 550 30.93 -70.18 69.24
N LEU A 551 29.58 -70.24 69.27
CA LEU A 551 28.79 -70.54 70.48
C LEU A 551 28.24 -71.98 70.51
N ASP A 552 28.61 -72.82 69.54
CA ASP A 552 28.17 -74.21 69.37
C ASP A 552 26.64 -74.39 69.41
N LEU A 553 25.92 -73.50 68.71
CA LEU A 553 24.46 -73.48 68.70
C LEU A 553 23.90 -74.44 67.63
N ALA A 554 22.82 -75.14 67.98
CA ALA A 554 22.13 -76.04 67.04
C ALA A 554 21.47 -75.27 65.88
N GLU A 555 20.87 -74.11 66.18
CA GLU A 555 20.17 -73.25 65.23
C GLU A 555 20.33 -71.77 65.63
N VAL A 556 20.35 -70.87 64.63
CA VAL A 556 20.38 -69.41 64.83
C VAL A 556 19.39 -68.79 63.84
N GLU A 557 18.23 -68.36 64.33
CA GLU A 557 17.25 -67.60 63.55
C GLU A 557 17.50 -66.09 63.72
N LEU A 558 17.73 -65.38 62.61
CA LEU A 558 17.97 -63.93 62.63
C LEU A 558 16.79 -63.16 62.02
N ARG A 559 15.74 -62.94 62.82
CA ARG A 559 14.56 -62.15 62.40
C ARG A 559 14.80 -60.65 62.53
N ILE A 560 14.94 -59.94 61.40
CA ILE A 560 14.81 -58.49 61.37
C ILE A 560 13.34 -58.10 61.45
N ARG A 561 13.01 -57.31 62.47
CA ARG A 561 11.68 -56.77 62.69
C ARG A 561 11.36 -55.65 61.68
N GLY A 562 10.55 -55.95 60.67
CA GLY A 562 9.71 -54.92 60.04
C GLY A 562 8.78 -54.32 61.11
N GLY A 563 8.69 -52.99 61.19
CA GLY A 563 8.14 -52.30 62.36
C GLY A 563 6.67 -52.57 62.66
N ALA A 564 6.41 -53.38 63.69
CA ALA A 564 5.15 -53.44 64.47
C ALA A 564 5.44 -54.05 65.85
N GLU A 565 4.87 -53.52 66.94
CA GLU A 565 5.26 -53.78 68.35
C GLU A 565 4.94 -55.19 68.92
N PRO A 566 5.58 -55.61 70.05
CA PRO A 566 5.45 -56.96 70.61
C PRO A 566 4.45 -57.02 71.77
N GLY A 567 3.70 -58.13 71.88
CA GLY A 567 2.90 -58.43 73.06
C GLY A 567 2.73 -59.93 73.27
N GLY A 568 2.79 -60.39 74.52
CA GLY A 568 2.53 -61.78 74.93
C GLY A 568 3.67 -62.43 75.70
N GLU A 569 3.38 -62.90 76.92
CA GLU A 569 4.36 -63.46 77.86
C GLU A 569 4.46 -65.00 77.78
N SER A 570 5.50 -65.53 78.44
CA SER A 570 5.46 -66.73 79.30
C SER A 570 5.90 -68.12 78.76
N ARG A 571 7.06 -68.53 79.30
CA ARG A 571 7.44 -69.88 79.79
C ARG A 571 7.33 -71.15 78.92
N ALA A 572 8.53 -71.68 78.66
CA ALA A 572 8.98 -73.07 78.95
C ALA A 572 8.43 -74.26 78.15
N GLY A 573 9.35 -74.99 77.51
CA GLY A 573 9.14 -76.32 76.92
C GLY A 573 10.30 -76.69 75.98
N MET A 574 10.83 -77.92 76.07
CA MET A 574 11.93 -78.42 75.22
C MET A 574 11.38 -79.18 73.97
N PRO A 575 12.23 -79.64 73.02
CA PRO A 575 11.94 -79.54 71.58
C PRO A 575 11.58 -80.88 70.92
N GLU A 576 11.24 -80.84 69.63
CA GLU A 576 11.58 -81.94 68.69
C GLU A 576 11.62 -81.47 67.22
N THR A 577 12.26 -82.29 66.39
CA THR A 577 12.77 -82.02 65.02
C THR A 577 11.88 -82.68 63.93
N PRO A 578 12.29 -82.84 62.65
CA PRO A 578 12.42 -81.82 61.59
C PRO A 578 11.76 -82.26 60.24
N GLU A 579 12.27 -81.72 59.11
CA GLU A 579 12.21 -82.24 57.72
C GLU A 579 11.02 -81.83 56.78
N PRO A 580 11.24 -81.82 55.45
CA PRO A 580 10.75 -80.75 54.55
C PRO A 580 10.02 -81.27 53.29
N ASP A 581 9.76 -80.42 52.29
CA ASP A 581 9.82 -80.84 50.87
C ASP A 581 9.97 -79.70 49.85
N GLU A 582 10.24 -80.08 48.60
CA GLU A 582 10.87 -79.31 47.50
C GLU A 582 9.82 -78.75 46.45
N PRO A 583 10.10 -78.38 45.16
CA PRO A 583 10.21 -76.97 44.74
C PRO A 583 9.45 -76.51 43.44
N ALA A 584 9.76 -75.27 43.00
CA ALA A 584 9.85 -74.79 41.60
C ALA A 584 8.52 -74.42 40.84
N PRO A 585 8.56 -73.99 39.54
CA PRO A 585 8.99 -72.64 39.10
C PRO A 585 8.08 -72.01 38.00
N SER A 586 8.38 -70.80 37.47
CA SER A 586 8.37 -70.46 36.00
C SER A 586 8.50 -68.94 35.67
N ALA A 587 9.03 -68.66 34.47
CA ALA A 587 9.03 -67.39 33.70
C ALA A 587 8.28 -67.67 32.34
N PRO A 588 8.35 -66.90 31.22
CA PRO A 588 9.07 -65.64 30.87
C PRO A 588 8.28 -64.64 29.95
N GLU A 589 9.00 -63.62 29.40
CA GLU A 589 8.81 -62.91 28.08
C GLU A 589 7.48 -62.11 27.81
N ASP A 590 7.36 -61.10 26.92
CA ASP A 590 8.25 -60.57 25.84
C ASP A 590 7.97 -59.07 25.44
N ASP A 591 8.89 -58.49 24.64
CA ASP A 591 8.79 -57.45 23.57
C ASP A 591 8.14 -56.03 23.68
N GLY A 592 8.77 -55.04 22.99
CA GLY A 592 8.05 -54.13 22.06
C GLY A 592 8.12 -52.58 22.17
N ASP A 593 9.20 -51.95 21.65
CA ASP A 593 9.36 -50.67 20.90
C ASP A 593 8.57 -49.33 21.09
N ASP A 594 9.27 -48.27 20.63
CA ASP A 594 8.87 -46.95 20.05
C ASP A 594 8.34 -45.73 20.89
N ASP A 595 9.27 -44.79 21.10
CA ASP A 595 9.33 -43.39 20.61
C ASP A 595 8.26 -42.28 20.90
N LEU A 596 8.83 -41.08 21.17
CA LEU A 596 8.32 -39.70 21.03
C LEU A 596 7.44 -39.00 22.12
N GLU A 597 7.75 -37.70 22.29
CA GLU A 597 7.17 -36.64 23.16
C GLU A 597 5.72 -36.19 22.76
N PRO A 598 5.02 -35.19 23.38
CA PRO A 598 5.45 -34.14 24.35
C PRO A 598 4.48 -33.66 25.48
N VAL A 599 5.06 -32.84 26.37
CA VAL A 599 4.52 -31.65 27.10
C VAL A 599 3.01 -31.55 27.43
N GLY A 600 2.69 -31.34 28.73
CA GLY A 600 1.41 -30.70 29.10
C GLY A 600 1.09 -30.49 30.59
N GLY A 601 1.26 -29.25 31.09
CA GLY A 601 0.36 -28.64 32.08
C GLY A 601 0.64 -28.79 33.59
N VAL A 602 0.69 -27.65 34.30
CA VAL A 602 0.40 -27.53 35.74
C VAL A 602 -0.47 -26.28 35.97
N THR A 603 -1.53 -26.42 36.77
CA THR A 603 -2.56 -25.41 37.04
C THR A 603 -2.51 -24.89 38.48
N GLY A 604 -2.82 -23.59 38.66
CA GLY A 604 -3.56 -23.00 39.82
C GLY A 604 -2.92 -23.02 41.23
N GLN A 605 -3.30 -22.20 42.22
CA GLN A 605 -4.22 -21.04 42.31
C GLN A 605 -3.99 -20.37 43.70
N GLY A 606 -4.18 -19.06 43.98
CA GLY A 606 -4.46 -17.89 43.14
C GLY A 606 -5.46 -16.91 43.82
N GLY A 607 -5.03 -15.73 44.31
CA GLY A 607 -5.91 -14.77 44.99
C GLY A 607 -5.34 -13.37 45.31
N GLY A 608 -6.19 -12.34 45.20
CA GLY A 608 -5.96 -10.98 45.74
C GLY A 608 -6.13 -9.82 44.74
N ALA A 609 -7.27 -9.10 44.80
CA ALA A 609 -7.54 -7.86 44.05
C ALA A 609 -8.40 -6.88 44.90
N PRO A 610 -8.31 -5.55 44.68
CA PRO A 610 -9.24 -4.57 45.26
C PRO A 610 -10.11 -3.81 44.23
N GLU A 611 -11.17 -3.17 44.73
CA GLU A 611 -12.27 -2.50 43.99
C GLU A 611 -11.93 -1.11 43.40
N PRO A 612 -12.77 -0.59 42.47
CA PRO A 612 -12.75 0.82 42.05
C PRO A 612 -13.69 1.72 42.88
N MET A 613 -13.27 2.95 43.19
CA MET A 613 -14.15 3.97 43.81
C MET A 613 -14.58 5.08 42.84
N ARG A 614 -15.80 5.61 43.09
CA ARG A 614 -16.38 6.80 42.44
C ARG A 614 -15.76 8.11 42.99
N GLY A 615 -15.90 9.21 42.27
CA GLY A 615 -15.64 10.58 42.77
C GLY A 615 -16.61 11.01 43.88
N PRO A 616 -16.48 12.25 44.43
CA PRO A 616 -16.84 13.43 43.62
C PRO A 616 -16.12 14.77 43.94
N ARG A 617 -15.97 15.65 42.92
CA ARG A 617 -16.49 17.04 42.93
C ARG A 617 -16.28 17.72 41.57
#